data_AF-A0A7J3D2H8-F1
#
_entry.id   AF-A0A7J3D2H8-F1
#
_cell.length_a   1.000
_cell.length_b   1.000
_cell.length_c   1.000
_cell.angle_alpha   90.00
_cell.angle_beta   90.00
_cell.angle_gamma   90.00
#
_symmetry.space_group_name_H-M   'P 1'
#
loop_
_entity.id
_entity.type
_entity.pdbx_description
1 polymer ?
#
loop_
_entity_poly.entity_id
_entity_poly.type
_entity_poly.pdbx_seq_one_letter_code
_entity_poly.pdbx_strand_id
1 'polypeptide(L)'
;MPGSIKKLSVSIVFSSIFVILSFIPIGTSFIGGTGRFQLSIILPPLVGWLIGPYYGAMSMAIGSIVSSFFYPNSPFGFVSFIIPASGALFAGFTRRGVPILSAMYLIAFASLFAFVYPIAWWFTIPHVFAASLCMLTNLVNSPKIRVLFGTFSSTFSQQATGTFLTIILLKLAAEDYFLIFPLTMYERTVAAIGSFLLILAVEKRLKAFYIFE
;
A
#
# COMPACT_ATOMS: atom_id res chain seq x y z
N MET A 1 10.12 -2.60 27.66
CA MET A 1 10.61 -1.42 26.91
C MET A 1 11.66 -1.69 25.81
N PRO A 2 12.49 -2.77 25.81
CA PRO A 2 13.48 -3.01 24.73
C PRO A 2 12.86 -3.22 23.33
N GLY A 3 11.67 -3.83 23.25
CA GLY A 3 11.00 -4.10 21.98
C GLY A 3 10.53 -2.85 21.22
N SER A 4 10.20 -1.76 21.95
CA SER A 4 9.75 -0.51 21.33
C SER A 4 10.89 0.21 20.59
N ILE A 5 12.08 0.25 21.22
CA ILE A 5 13.28 0.87 20.61
C ILE A 5 13.67 0.13 19.34
N LYS A 6 13.66 -1.21 19.34
CA LYS A 6 13.96 -2.01 18.14
C LYS A 6 12.96 -1.73 17.00
N LYS A 7 11.65 -1.70 17.30
CA LYS A 7 10.61 -1.40 16.31
C LYS A 7 10.78 0.01 15.73
N LEU A 8 11.18 0.98 16.57
CA LEU A 8 11.50 2.33 16.12
C LEU A 8 12.74 2.37 15.20
N SER A 9 13.85 1.72 15.57
CA SER A 9 15.06 1.68 14.75
C SER A 9 14.79 1.06 13.37
N VAL A 10 14.03 -0.04 13.33
CA VAL A 10 13.64 -0.68 12.07
C VAL A 10 12.72 0.22 11.23
N SER A 11 11.82 0.96 11.88
CA SER A 11 10.97 1.95 11.23
C SER A 11 11.80 3.03 10.53
N ILE A 12 12.85 3.55 11.19
CA ILE A 12 13.75 4.56 10.63
C ILE A 12 14.48 4.00 9.41
N VAL A 13 15.04 2.79 9.51
CA VAL A 13 15.74 2.15 8.38
C VAL A 13 14.81 1.99 7.18
N PHE A 14 13.58 1.50 7.37
CA PHE A 14 12.63 1.37 6.27
C PHE A 14 12.16 2.72 5.71
N SER A 15 12.04 3.76 6.53
CA SER A 15 11.77 5.12 6.04
C SER A 15 12.90 5.61 5.14
N SER A 16 14.17 5.37 5.51
CA SER A 16 15.33 5.72 4.66
C SER A 16 15.34 4.93 3.36
N ILE A 17 15.08 3.61 3.40
CA ILE A 17 14.97 2.78 2.20
C ILE A 17 13.83 3.27 1.31
N PHE A 18 12.69 3.66 1.89
CA PHE A 18 11.57 4.24 1.14
C PHE A 18 12.00 5.47 0.37
N VAL A 19 12.69 6.41 1.02
CA VAL A 19 13.21 7.61 0.37
C VAL A 19 14.12 7.24 -0.79
N ILE A 20 15.08 6.33 -0.60
CA ILE A 20 16.02 5.90 -1.65
C ILE A 20 15.27 5.26 -2.83
N LEU A 21 14.34 4.34 -2.57
CA LEU A 21 13.59 3.66 -3.63
C LEU A 21 12.60 4.58 -4.34
N SER A 22 12.19 5.70 -3.75
CA SER A 22 11.40 6.73 -4.42
C SER A 22 12.16 7.42 -5.57
N PHE A 23 13.49 7.35 -5.61
CA PHE A 23 14.28 7.86 -6.74
C PHE A 23 14.33 6.89 -7.93
N ILE A 24 13.87 5.65 -7.77
CA ILE A 24 13.95 4.63 -8.81
C ILE A 24 12.58 4.50 -9.48
N PRO A 25 12.38 5.04 -10.70
CA PRO A 25 11.13 4.88 -11.41
C PRO A 25 10.96 3.44 -11.90
N ILE A 26 9.74 2.90 -11.82
CA ILE A 26 9.38 1.63 -12.45
C ILE A 26 8.24 1.87 -13.44
N GLY A 27 8.58 1.96 -14.73
CA GLY A 27 7.59 2.10 -15.80
C GLY A 27 7.28 3.56 -16.16
N THR A 28 6.12 3.75 -16.80
CA THR A 28 5.74 5.01 -17.45
C THR A 28 5.21 6.05 -16.48
N SER A 29 5.26 7.32 -16.89
CA SER A 29 4.66 8.44 -16.16
C SER A 29 3.15 8.24 -15.93
N PHE A 30 2.66 8.75 -14.81
CA PHE A 30 1.25 8.81 -14.45
C PHE A 30 0.48 9.60 -15.53
N ILE A 31 -0.71 9.12 -15.88
CA ILE A 31 -1.55 9.73 -16.91
C ILE A 31 -1.87 11.18 -16.53
N GLY A 32 -1.57 12.13 -17.42
CA GLY A 32 -1.97 13.54 -17.30
C GLY A 32 -1.17 14.40 -16.32
N GLY A 33 -0.06 13.92 -15.73
CA GLY A 33 0.74 14.71 -14.78
C GLY A 33 2.22 14.31 -14.64
N THR A 34 2.93 14.94 -13.71
CA THR A 34 4.35 14.69 -13.39
C THR A 34 4.59 13.44 -12.53
N GLY A 35 3.53 12.74 -12.12
CA GLY A 35 3.63 11.55 -11.30
C GLY A 35 4.41 10.44 -12.00
N ARG A 36 5.18 9.65 -11.25
CA ARG A 36 5.88 8.47 -11.75
C ARG A 36 5.63 7.31 -10.80
N PHE A 37 5.47 6.11 -11.35
CA PHE A 37 5.51 4.91 -10.53
C PHE A 37 6.93 4.71 -10.01
N GLN A 38 7.07 4.47 -8.71
CA GLN A 38 8.35 4.39 -8.01
C GLN A 38 8.50 3.02 -7.36
N LEU A 39 9.74 2.54 -7.26
CA LEU A 39 10.08 1.27 -6.60
C LEU A 39 9.74 1.24 -5.12
N SER A 40 9.57 2.41 -4.49
CA SER A 40 9.06 2.54 -3.13
C SER A 40 7.68 1.90 -2.90
N ILE A 41 6.89 1.67 -3.95
CA ILE A 41 5.56 1.04 -3.86
C ILE A 41 5.55 -0.37 -3.26
N ILE A 42 6.67 -1.10 -3.34
CA ILE A 42 6.77 -2.45 -2.76
C ILE A 42 6.95 -2.43 -1.24
N LEU A 43 7.28 -1.28 -0.65
CA LEU A 43 7.60 -1.19 0.77
C LEU A 43 6.39 -1.13 1.69
N PRO A 44 5.31 -0.38 1.40
CA PRO A 44 4.18 -0.30 2.34
C PRO A 44 3.63 -1.65 2.79
N PRO A 45 3.33 -2.61 1.88
CA PRO A 45 2.86 -3.91 2.32
C PRO A 45 3.92 -4.68 3.11
N LEU A 46 5.18 -4.63 2.70
CA LEU A 46 6.33 -5.24 3.39
C LEU A 46 6.45 -4.73 4.83
N VAL A 47 6.52 -3.42 5.00
CA VAL A 47 6.79 -2.78 6.29
C VAL A 47 5.60 -2.97 7.22
N GLY A 48 4.38 -2.73 6.73
CA GLY A 48 3.17 -3.00 7.49
C GLY A 48 3.08 -4.43 8.01
N TRP A 49 3.43 -5.40 7.16
CA TRP A 49 3.47 -6.81 7.53
C TRP A 49 4.56 -7.13 8.56
N LEU A 50 5.73 -6.51 8.46
CA LEU A 50 6.87 -6.83 9.33
C LEU A 50 6.77 -6.19 10.72
N ILE A 51 6.44 -4.90 10.80
CA ILE A 51 6.48 -4.14 12.06
C ILE A 51 5.09 -3.80 12.62
N GLY A 52 4.03 -4.16 11.89
CA GLY A 52 2.64 -3.97 12.29
C GLY A 52 2.05 -2.64 11.82
N PRO A 53 0.75 -2.42 12.11
CA PRO A 53 -0.05 -1.37 11.49
C PRO A 53 0.46 0.03 11.81
N TYR A 54 0.64 0.35 13.10
CA TYR A 54 0.97 1.71 13.53
C TYR A 54 2.40 2.10 13.21
N TYR A 55 3.38 1.25 13.55
CA TYR A 55 4.80 1.53 13.25
C TYR A 55 5.06 1.50 11.74
N GLY A 56 4.40 0.60 11.00
CA GLY A 56 4.49 0.56 9.54
C GLY A 56 3.92 1.80 8.88
N ALA A 57 2.71 2.21 9.28
CA ALA A 57 2.09 3.44 8.78
C ALA A 57 2.96 4.67 9.08
N MET A 58 3.50 4.78 10.31
CA MET A 58 4.37 5.89 10.70
C MET A 58 5.68 5.90 9.90
N SER A 59 6.31 4.73 9.72
CA SER A 59 7.53 4.60 8.93
C SER A 59 7.31 5.05 7.48
N MET A 60 6.23 4.60 6.84
CA MET A 60 5.89 4.97 5.48
C MET A 60 5.45 6.43 5.35
N ALA A 61 4.74 6.97 6.34
CA ALA A 61 4.40 8.39 6.39
C ALA A 61 5.65 9.26 6.45
N ILE A 62 6.58 8.99 7.37
CA ILE A 62 7.83 9.74 7.51
C ILE A 62 8.67 9.63 6.24
N GLY A 63 8.86 8.41 5.71
CA GLY A 63 9.60 8.20 4.47
C GLY A 63 9.00 8.97 3.30
N SER A 64 7.67 8.99 3.19
CA SER A 64 6.98 9.74 2.13
C SER A 64 7.08 11.25 2.30
N ILE A 65 6.95 11.77 3.52
CA ILE A 65 7.13 13.19 3.82
C ILE A 65 8.55 13.60 3.44
N VAL A 66 9.57 12.86 3.90
CA VAL A 66 10.97 13.14 3.56
C VAL A 66 11.19 13.09 2.05
N SER A 67 10.64 12.09 1.35
CA SER A 67 10.78 11.98 -0.11
C SER A 67 10.16 13.16 -0.87
N SER A 68 9.09 13.78 -0.33
CA SER A 68 8.43 14.93 -0.96
C SER A 68 9.29 16.19 -0.96
N PHE A 69 10.24 16.34 -0.03
CA PHE A 69 11.22 17.43 -0.06
C PHE A 69 12.22 17.32 -1.21
N PHE A 70 12.48 16.11 -1.70
CA PHE A 70 13.35 15.87 -2.85
C PHE A 70 12.59 15.85 -4.18
N TYR A 71 11.29 15.54 -4.15
CA TYR A 71 10.39 15.54 -5.30
C TYR A 71 9.12 16.34 -5.01
N PRO A 72 9.18 17.68 -5.05
CA PRO A 72 8.04 18.53 -4.72
C PRO A 72 6.88 18.43 -5.73
N ASN A 73 7.12 17.86 -6.92
CA ASN A 73 6.14 17.76 -8.01
C ASN A 73 5.16 16.58 -7.87
N SER A 74 4.90 16.13 -6.64
CA SER A 74 3.86 15.12 -6.36
C SER A 74 2.48 15.72 -6.67
N PRO A 75 1.60 15.02 -7.41
CA PRO A 75 0.27 15.53 -7.73
C PRO A 75 -0.60 15.76 -6.49
N PHE A 76 -0.26 15.15 -5.35
CA PHE A 76 -0.99 15.30 -4.09
C PHE A 76 -0.30 16.24 -3.08
N GLY A 77 0.82 16.88 -3.45
CA GLY A 77 1.59 17.73 -2.54
C GLY A 77 1.91 17.05 -1.21
N PHE A 78 1.75 17.80 -0.11
CA PHE A 78 2.05 17.32 1.25
C PHE A 78 1.14 16.21 1.76
N VAL A 79 -0.02 15.93 1.15
CA VAL A 79 -0.90 14.84 1.63
C VAL A 79 -0.57 13.48 1.01
N SER A 80 0.44 13.41 0.12
CA SER A 80 0.84 12.16 -0.53
C SER A 80 1.28 11.07 0.44
N PHE A 81 1.71 11.42 1.65
CA PHE A 81 2.15 10.45 2.66
C PHE A 81 1.05 9.50 3.13
N ILE A 82 -0.22 9.91 3.02
CA ILE A 82 -1.36 9.11 3.46
C ILE A 82 -1.45 7.82 2.63
N ILE A 83 -1.05 7.87 1.34
CA ILE A 83 -1.08 6.75 0.41
C ILE A 83 -0.20 5.58 0.89
N PRO A 84 1.14 5.71 1.02
CA PRO A 84 1.96 4.62 1.51
C PRO A 84 1.70 4.31 3.00
N ALA A 85 1.26 5.27 3.81
CA ALA A 85 0.86 5.01 5.19
C ALA A 85 -0.34 4.06 5.28
N SER A 86 -1.36 4.23 4.44
CA SER A 86 -2.55 3.37 4.43
C SER A 86 -2.22 1.94 4.01
N GLY A 87 -1.39 1.77 2.97
CA GLY A 87 -0.90 0.46 2.55
C GLY A 87 -0.27 -0.32 3.71
N ALA A 88 0.65 0.32 4.44
CA ALA A 88 1.29 -0.29 5.61
C ALA A 88 0.34 -0.53 6.78
N LEU A 89 -0.60 0.40 7.03
CA LEU A 89 -1.60 0.24 8.07
C LEU A 89 -2.44 -1.03 7.86
N PHE A 90 -2.99 -1.21 6.67
CA PHE A 90 -3.87 -2.33 6.36
C PHE A 90 -3.12 -3.66 6.16
N ALA A 91 -1.88 -3.64 5.69
CA ALA A 91 -1.00 -4.83 5.75
C ALA A 91 -0.80 -5.29 7.20
N GLY A 92 -0.54 -4.33 8.11
CA GLY A 92 -0.34 -4.62 9.53
C GLY A 92 -1.58 -5.15 10.23
N PHE A 93 -2.77 -4.61 9.93
CA PHE A 93 -4.03 -5.16 10.47
C PHE A 93 -4.28 -6.58 9.99
N THR A 94 -4.06 -6.84 8.71
CA THR A 94 -4.20 -8.18 8.12
C THR A 94 -3.23 -9.16 8.78
N ARG A 95 -1.96 -8.77 8.98
CA ARG A 95 -0.96 -9.60 9.67
C ARG A 95 -1.34 -9.93 11.11
N ARG A 96 -1.96 -8.98 11.82
CA ARG A 96 -2.41 -9.13 13.22
C ARG A 96 -3.70 -9.93 13.36
N GLY A 97 -4.21 -10.51 12.28
CA GLY A 97 -5.42 -11.32 12.31
C GLY A 97 -6.71 -10.50 12.36
N VAL A 98 -6.64 -9.20 12.04
CA VAL A 98 -7.80 -8.30 11.97
C VAL A 98 -8.07 -7.85 10.51
N PRO A 99 -8.20 -8.79 9.54
CA PRO A 99 -8.39 -8.44 8.12
C PRO A 99 -9.70 -7.69 7.86
N ILE A 100 -10.68 -7.81 8.77
CA ILE A 100 -11.98 -7.16 8.64
C ILE A 100 -11.86 -5.64 8.49
N LEU A 101 -10.91 -4.99 9.17
CA LEU A 101 -10.70 -3.55 9.05
C LEU A 101 -10.24 -3.16 7.64
N SER A 102 -9.34 -3.96 7.06
CA SER A 102 -8.87 -3.76 5.68
C SER A 102 -9.98 -4.03 4.67
N ALA A 103 -10.76 -5.10 4.87
CA ALA A 103 -11.88 -5.44 4.01
C ALA A 103 -12.98 -4.36 4.06
N MET A 104 -13.36 -3.89 5.25
CA MET A 104 -14.33 -2.81 5.43
C MET A 104 -13.87 -1.53 4.73
N TYR A 105 -12.58 -1.18 4.84
CA TYR A 105 -12.04 -0.01 4.14
C TYR A 105 -12.16 -0.14 2.61
N LEU A 106 -11.78 -1.30 2.06
CA LEU A 106 -11.87 -1.56 0.62
C LEU A 106 -13.32 -1.56 0.12
N ILE A 107 -14.25 -2.15 0.87
CA ILE A 107 -15.68 -2.14 0.53
C ILE A 107 -16.27 -0.74 0.64
N ALA A 108 -15.91 0.02 1.67
CA ALA A 108 -16.35 1.41 1.82
C ALA A 108 -15.87 2.28 0.65
N PHE A 109 -14.61 2.11 0.23
CA PHE A 109 -14.09 2.78 -0.96
C PHE A 109 -14.83 2.34 -2.23
N ALA A 110 -15.03 1.03 -2.44
CA ALA A 110 -15.71 0.50 -3.62
C ALA A 110 -17.14 1.07 -3.73
N SER A 111 -17.90 1.07 -2.63
CA SER A 111 -19.25 1.63 -2.58
C SER A 111 -19.26 3.13 -2.88
N LEU A 112 -18.34 3.90 -2.30
CA LEU A 112 -18.22 5.32 -2.56
C LEU A 112 -17.87 5.59 -4.03
N PHE A 113 -16.90 4.86 -4.60
CA PHE A 113 -16.48 5.04 -5.97
C PHE A 113 -17.61 4.73 -6.95
N ALA A 114 -18.32 3.61 -6.76
CA ALA A 114 -19.44 3.24 -7.60
C ALA A 114 -20.60 4.25 -7.51
N PHE A 115 -20.79 4.88 -6.35
CA PHE A 115 -21.78 5.95 -6.17
C PHE A 115 -21.38 7.24 -6.91
N VAL A 116 -20.10 7.64 -6.83
CA VAL A 116 -19.60 8.87 -7.46
C VAL A 116 -19.44 8.73 -8.98
N TYR A 117 -18.99 7.57 -9.47
CA TYR A 117 -18.81 7.29 -10.90
C TYR A 117 -19.54 6.01 -11.33
N PRO A 118 -20.87 6.05 -11.46
CA PRO A 118 -21.66 4.88 -11.84
C PRO A 118 -21.24 4.25 -13.16
N ILE A 119 -20.76 5.04 -14.14
CA ILE A 119 -20.30 4.53 -15.44
C ILE A 119 -18.96 3.80 -15.39
N ALA A 120 -18.17 4.03 -14.34
CA ALA A 120 -16.86 3.40 -14.12
C ALA A 120 -16.91 2.37 -12.98
N TRP A 121 -18.10 1.84 -12.64
CA TRP A 121 -18.30 0.89 -11.53
C TRP A 121 -17.34 -0.31 -11.57
N TRP A 122 -16.96 -0.76 -12.77
CA TRP A 122 -16.05 -1.87 -13.01
C TRP A 122 -14.65 -1.64 -12.41
N PHE A 123 -14.25 -0.39 -12.17
CA PHE A 123 -13.00 -0.02 -11.51
C PHE A 123 -12.93 -0.55 -10.06
N THR A 124 -14.08 -0.86 -9.46
CA THR A 124 -14.19 -1.37 -8.08
C THR A 124 -14.01 -2.88 -7.97
N ILE A 125 -14.05 -3.63 -9.08
CA ILE A 125 -13.95 -5.10 -9.09
C ILE A 125 -12.66 -5.58 -8.37
N PRO A 126 -11.47 -5.03 -8.65
CA PRO A 126 -10.26 -5.46 -7.96
C PRO A 126 -10.27 -5.17 -6.45
N HIS A 127 -10.95 -4.11 -6.00
CA HIS A 127 -11.07 -3.77 -4.58
C HIS A 127 -11.97 -4.73 -3.83
N VAL A 128 -13.10 -5.12 -4.43
CA VAL A 128 -13.99 -6.14 -3.87
C VAL A 128 -13.26 -7.48 -3.82
N PHE A 129 -12.53 -7.85 -4.88
CA PHE A 129 -11.71 -9.06 -4.90
C PHE A 129 -10.62 -9.02 -3.83
N ALA A 130 -9.90 -7.90 -3.69
CA ALA A 130 -8.92 -7.68 -2.63
C ALA A 130 -9.55 -7.80 -1.23
N ALA A 131 -10.75 -7.25 -1.00
CA ALA A 131 -11.46 -7.39 0.26
C ALA A 131 -11.79 -8.85 0.57
N SER A 132 -12.25 -9.63 -0.43
CA SER A 132 -12.49 -11.06 -0.29
C SER A 132 -11.21 -11.82 0.06
N LEU A 133 -10.12 -11.61 -0.66
CA LEU A 133 -8.82 -12.24 -0.36
C LEU A 133 -8.32 -11.88 1.05
N CYS A 134 -8.51 -10.62 1.45
CA CYS A 134 -8.17 -10.17 2.80
C CYS A 134 -8.90 -11.00 3.86
N MET A 135 -10.22 -11.19 3.73
CA MET A 135 -11.02 -11.99 4.65
C MET A 135 -10.61 -13.46 4.67
N LEU A 136 -10.24 -14.02 3.53
CA LEU A 136 -9.75 -15.40 3.43
C LEU A 136 -8.38 -15.60 4.10
N THR A 137 -7.64 -14.54 4.40
CA THR A 137 -6.29 -14.62 5.01
C THR A 137 -6.28 -15.36 6.35
N ASN A 138 -7.37 -15.31 7.12
CA ASN A 138 -7.48 -16.03 8.39
C ASN A 138 -7.95 -17.50 8.22
N LEU A 139 -8.49 -17.86 7.06
CA LEU A 139 -8.98 -19.21 6.74
C LEU A 139 -7.90 -20.08 6.08
N VAL A 140 -6.84 -19.47 5.56
CA VAL A 140 -5.77 -20.18 4.85
C VAL A 140 -4.68 -20.63 5.81
N ASN A 141 -4.37 -21.92 5.81
CA ASN A 141 -3.32 -22.50 6.66
C ASN A 141 -1.89 -22.18 6.18
N SER A 142 -1.68 -21.99 4.87
CA SER A 142 -0.35 -21.74 4.31
C SER A 142 0.14 -20.32 4.62
N PRO A 143 1.23 -20.13 5.39
CA PRO A 143 1.76 -18.81 5.70
C PRO A 143 2.11 -18.00 4.45
N LYS A 144 2.63 -18.66 3.41
CA LYS A 144 2.99 -17.98 2.15
C LYS A 144 1.76 -17.41 1.45
N ILE A 145 0.67 -18.17 1.37
CA ILE A 145 -0.57 -17.69 0.75
C ILE A 145 -1.17 -16.55 1.57
N ARG A 146 -1.10 -16.61 2.91
CA ARG A 146 -1.53 -15.50 3.78
C ARG A 146 -0.77 -14.22 3.50
N VAL A 147 0.56 -14.30 3.32
CA VAL A 147 1.39 -13.14 2.95
C VAL A 147 0.94 -12.61 1.59
N LEU A 148 0.75 -13.47 0.58
CA LEU A 148 0.32 -13.06 -0.76
C LEU A 148 -1.04 -12.35 -0.75
N PHE A 149 -2.03 -12.89 -0.02
CA PHE A 149 -3.34 -12.25 0.13
C PHE A 149 -3.22 -10.91 0.85
N GLY A 150 -2.41 -10.85 1.91
CA GLY A 150 -2.15 -9.64 2.67
C GLY A 150 -1.46 -8.55 1.84
N THR A 151 -0.44 -8.89 1.04
CA THR A 151 0.25 -7.92 0.18
C THR A 151 -0.66 -7.42 -0.92
N PHE A 152 -1.39 -8.32 -1.59
CA PHE A 152 -2.36 -7.93 -2.62
C PHE A 152 -3.40 -6.96 -2.05
N SER A 153 -4.04 -7.32 -0.94
CA SER A 153 -5.06 -6.48 -0.29
C SER A 153 -4.52 -5.11 0.13
N SER A 154 -3.32 -5.09 0.72
CA SER A 154 -2.64 -3.85 1.11
C SER A 154 -2.33 -2.93 -0.06
N THR A 155 -1.89 -3.47 -1.19
CA THR A 155 -1.62 -2.65 -2.38
C THR A 155 -2.89 -2.00 -2.93
N PHE A 156 -4.03 -2.67 -2.85
CA PHE A 156 -5.33 -2.11 -3.21
C PHE A 156 -5.86 -1.13 -2.17
N SER A 157 -5.53 -1.27 -0.88
CA SER A 157 -5.84 -0.23 0.11
C SER A 157 -5.05 1.05 -0.17
N GLN A 158 -3.77 0.94 -0.54
CA GLN A 158 -2.97 2.07 -0.98
C GLN A 158 -3.58 2.73 -2.22
N GLN A 159 -3.99 1.93 -3.19
CA GLN A 159 -4.62 2.41 -4.43
C GLN A 159 -5.96 3.11 -4.15
N ALA A 160 -6.80 2.55 -3.27
CA ALA A 160 -8.06 3.14 -2.86
C ALA A 160 -7.83 4.52 -2.23
N THR A 161 -6.83 4.66 -1.36
CA THR A 161 -6.44 5.96 -0.79
C THR A 161 -5.99 6.94 -1.87
N GLY A 162 -5.12 6.50 -2.78
CA GLY A 162 -4.65 7.34 -3.89
C GLY A 162 -5.80 7.80 -4.78
N THR A 163 -6.70 6.89 -5.12
CA THR A 163 -7.88 7.20 -5.93
C THR A 163 -8.80 8.18 -5.21
N PHE A 164 -9.09 7.95 -3.93
CA PHE A 164 -9.89 8.89 -3.14
C PHE A 164 -9.29 10.31 -3.14
N LEU A 165 -7.96 10.43 -3.02
CA LEU A 165 -7.28 11.72 -3.16
C LEU A 165 -7.37 12.30 -4.58
N THR A 166 -7.28 11.48 -5.63
CA THR A 166 -7.48 11.97 -7.01
C THR A 166 -8.88 12.54 -7.23
N ILE A 167 -9.91 11.92 -6.66
CA ILE A 167 -11.30 12.37 -6.77
C ILE A 167 -11.46 13.74 -6.11
N ILE A 168 -10.94 13.90 -4.90
CA ILE A 168 -11.12 15.12 -4.12
C ILE A 168 -10.23 16.27 -4.63
N LEU A 169 -8.96 15.99 -4.88
CA LEU A 169 -7.96 17.03 -5.14
C LEU A 169 -7.78 17.33 -6.64
N LEU A 170 -7.76 16.29 -7.47
CA LEU A 170 -7.51 16.42 -8.91
C LEU A 170 -8.80 16.49 -9.73
N LYS A 171 -9.94 16.13 -9.12
CA LYS A 171 -11.26 16.14 -9.76
C LYS A 171 -11.26 15.38 -11.09
N LEU A 172 -10.60 14.22 -11.13
CA LEU A 172 -10.55 13.38 -12.32
C LEU A 172 -11.96 13.00 -12.78
N ALA A 173 -12.14 12.91 -14.10
CA ALA A 173 -13.40 12.52 -14.69
C ALA A 173 -13.53 11.00 -14.69
N ALA A 174 -14.74 10.48 -14.87
CA ALA A 174 -14.98 9.03 -14.91
C ALA A 174 -14.22 8.37 -16.08
N GLU A 175 -14.07 9.11 -17.17
CA GLU A 175 -13.46 8.70 -18.42
C GLU A 175 -11.96 8.45 -18.26
N ASP A 176 -11.30 9.19 -17.37
CA ASP A 176 -9.86 9.02 -17.09
C ASP A 176 -9.56 7.61 -16.55
N TYR A 177 -10.53 7.00 -15.88
CA TYR A 177 -10.36 5.67 -15.28
C TYR A 177 -10.22 4.55 -16.31
N PHE A 178 -10.69 4.72 -17.55
CA PHE A 178 -10.45 3.75 -18.64
C PHE A 178 -8.97 3.57 -18.92
N LEU A 179 -8.19 4.64 -18.86
CA LEU A 179 -6.75 4.59 -19.07
C LEU A 179 -5.99 4.25 -17.78
N ILE A 180 -6.46 4.74 -16.62
CA ILE A 180 -5.83 4.50 -15.32
C ILE A 180 -5.92 3.03 -14.90
N PHE A 181 -7.00 2.34 -15.25
CA PHE A 181 -7.24 0.96 -14.81
C PHE A 181 -6.17 -0.06 -15.24
N PRO A 182 -5.81 -0.20 -16.53
CA PRO A 182 -4.77 -1.16 -16.91
C PRO A 182 -3.42 -0.86 -16.26
N LEU A 183 -3.06 0.43 -16.13
CA LEU A 183 -1.84 0.83 -15.42
C LEU A 183 -1.90 0.49 -13.94
N THR A 184 -3.05 0.71 -13.32
CA THR A 184 -3.29 0.32 -11.91
C THR A 184 -3.09 -1.18 -11.74
N MET A 185 -3.68 -2.01 -12.61
CA MET A 185 -3.53 -3.47 -12.51
C MET A 185 -2.07 -3.91 -12.66
N TYR A 186 -1.33 -3.33 -13.60
CA TYR A 186 0.11 -3.56 -13.73
C TYR A 186 0.88 -3.17 -12.46
N GLU A 187 0.69 -1.93 -12.00
CA GLU A 187 1.38 -1.37 -10.84
C GLU A 187 1.10 -2.18 -9.57
N ARG A 188 -0.18 -2.53 -9.33
CA ARG A 188 -0.57 -3.32 -8.16
C ARG A 188 -0.04 -4.75 -8.20
N THR A 189 0.09 -5.33 -9.40
CA THR A 189 0.69 -6.66 -9.58
C THR A 189 2.18 -6.63 -9.23
N VAL A 190 2.93 -5.64 -9.77
CA VAL A 190 4.36 -5.45 -9.45
C VAL A 190 4.55 -5.20 -7.95
N ALA A 191 3.73 -4.34 -7.37
CA ALA A 191 3.76 -4.03 -5.95
C ALA A 191 3.52 -5.28 -5.09
N ALA A 192 2.44 -6.03 -5.37
CA ALA A 192 2.04 -7.18 -4.57
C ALA A 192 3.06 -8.31 -4.63
N ILE A 193 3.58 -8.62 -5.83
CA ILE A 193 4.60 -9.65 -6.04
C ILE A 193 5.93 -9.20 -5.43
N GLY A 194 6.35 -7.96 -5.68
CA GLY A 194 7.59 -7.39 -5.13
C GLY A 194 7.61 -7.43 -3.60
N SER A 195 6.54 -6.96 -2.96
CA SER A 195 6.39 -7.04 -1.50
C SER A 195 6.37 -8.48 -1.01
N PHE A 196 5.65 -9.38 -1.68
CA PHE A 196 5.55 -10.78 -1.31
C PHE A 196 6.93 -11.45 -1.29
N LEU A 197 7.71 -11.30 -2.36
CA LEU A 197 9.05 -11.87 -2.46
C LEU A 197 10.00 -11.30 -1.40
N LEU A 198 9.94 -9.98 -1.15
CA LEU A 198 10.75 -9.35 -0.12
C LEU A 198 10.37 -9.83 1.29
N ILE A 199 9.07 -9.98 1.59
CA ILE A 199 8.63 -10.52 2.88
C ILE A 199 9.19 -11.93 3.05
N LEU A 200 9.07 -12.80 2.05
CA LEU A 200 9.61 -14.17 2.14
C LEU A 200 11.13 -14.19 2.36
N ALA A 201 11.87 -13.31 1.69
CA ALA A 201 13.32 -13.21 1.83
C ALA A 201 13.75 -12.69 3.21
N VAL A 202 13.03 -11.70 3.74
CA VAL A 202 13.43 -10.94 4.94
C VAL A 202 12.85 -11.55 6.22
N GLU A 203 11.64 -12.12 6.19
CA GLU A 203 10.95 -12.65 7.37
C GLU A 203 11.78 -13.76 8.06
N LYS A 204 12.42 -14.64 7.27
CA LYS A 204 13.29 -15.69 7.82
C LYS A 204 14.49 -15.11 8.59
N ARG A 205 15.04 -14.00 8.12
CA ARG A 205 16.19 -13.34 8.76
C ARG A 205 15.77 -12.48 9.94
N LEU A 206 14.66 -11.75 9.85
CA LEU A 206 14.18 -10.89 10.93
C LEU A 206 13.59 -11.66 12.11
N LYS A 207 13.07 -12.88 11.91
CA LYS A 207 12.61 -13.73 13.02
C LYS A 207 13.74 -14.06 14.00
N ALA A 208 14.97 -14.17 13.50
CA ALA A 208 16.16 -14.33 14.35
C ALA A 208 16.45 -13.11 15.25
N PHE A 209 15.88 -11.94 14.94
CA PHE A 209 16.10 -10.69 15.68
C PHE A 209 14.97 -10.33 16.67
N TYR A 210 14.00 -11.24 16.93
CA TYR A 210 12.92 -11.08 17.92
C TYR A 210 12.07 -9.79 17.78
N ILE A 211 11.81 -9.33 16.56
CA ILE A 211 10.95 -8.15 16.32
C ILE A 211 9.45 -8.51 16.39
N PHE A 212 9.12 -9.81 16.32
CA PHE A 212 7.77 -10.32 16.09
C PHE A 212 7.00 -10.81 17.32
N GLU A 213 7.56 -10.62 18.53
CA GLU A 213 6.83 -10.77 19.79
C GLU A 213 6.12 -9.45 20.19
#